data_AF-A0A2D5IZ13-F1
#
_entry.id   AF-A0A2D5IZ13-F1
#
_cell.length_a   1.000
_cell.length_b   1.000
_cell.length_c   1.000
_cell.angle_alpha   90.00
_cell.angle_beta   90.00
_cell.angle_gamma   90.00
#
_symmetry.space_group_name_H-M   'P 1'
#
loop_
_entity.id
_entity.type
_entity.pdbx_description
1 polymer ?
#
loop_
_entity_poly.entity_id
_entity_poly.type
_entity_poly.pdbx_seq_one_letter_code
_entity_poly.pdbx_strand_id
1 'polypeptide(L)'
;MTARPPSPDARKRRIGTLKSGCAAICLLVPAATLAQDADEAIALDPITVEQTEADNDANSVVATTVTSGSGMPTDILNTASSVSVITEKEILERNAQTVEQVL
;
A
#
# COMPACT_ATOMS: atom_id res chain seq x y z
N MET A 1 81.55 -39.66 -4.48
CA MET A 1 80.22 -39.95 -3.91
C MET A 1 79.49 -38.62 -3.79
N THR A 2 78.81 -38.19 -4.86
CA THR A 2 78.10 -36.90 -4.93
C THR A 2 76.66 -37.18 -5.38
N ALA A 3 75.70 -36.72 -4.57
CA ALA A 3 74.29 -37.07 -4.69
C ALA A 3 73.58 -36.29 -5.81
N ARG A 4 72.67 -36.97 -6.52
CA ARG A 4 71.83 -36.43 -7.60
C ARG A 4 70.68 -35.58 -7.00
N PRO A 5 70.43 -34.36 -7.50
CA PRO A 5 69.32 -33.54 -6.98
C PRO A 5 67.95 -34.09 -7.41
N PRO A 6 66.90 -33.89 -6.58
CA PRO A 6 65.55 -34.37 -6.87
C PRO A 6 64.89 -33.58 -8.01
N SER A 7 64.16 -34.30 -8.88
CA SER A 7 63.53 -33.77 -10.09
C SER A 7 62.33 -32.83 -9.79
N PRO A 8 62.09 -31.82 -10.64
CA PRO A 8 61.09 -30.76 -10.44
C PRO A 8 59.61 -31.22 -10.56
N ASP A 9 59.38 -32.42 -11.09
CA ASP A 9 58.03 -32.90 -11.41
C ASP A 9 57.21 -33.34 -10.18
N ALA A 10 57.88 -33.65 -9.07
CA ALA A 10 57.22 -34.04 -7.82
C ALA A 10 56.48 -32.85 -7.14
N ARG A 11 56.84 -31.61 -7.47
CA ARG A 11 56.30 -30.40 -6.83
C ARG A 11 54.95 -29.99 -7.41
N LYS A 12 54.73 -30.19 -8.72
CA LYS A 12 53.48 -29.82 -9.40
C LYS A 12 52.30 -30.74 -9.05
N ARG A 13 52.58 -31.99 -8.69
CA ARG A 13 51.56 -32.99 -8.33
C ARG A 13 50.90 -32.79 -6.96
N ARG A 14 51.53 -32.04 -6.04
CA ARG A 14 51.01 -31.81 -4.67
C ARG A 14 50.05 -30.62 -4.54
N ILE A 15 50.02 -29.73 -5.54
CA ILE A 15 49.22 -28.49 -5.50
C ILE A 15 47.83 -28.71 -6.12
N GLY A 16 47.67 -29.74 -6.96
CA GLY A 16 46.40 -30.07 -7.61
C GLY A 16 45.34 -30.66 -6.69
N THR A 17 45.72 -31.19 -5.52
CA THR A 17 44.78 -31.87 -4.60
C THR A 17 44.22 -30.97 -3.50
N LEU A 18 44.64 -29.70 -3.41
CA LEU A 18 44.17 -28.78 -2.35
C LEU A 18 42.90 -28.00 -2.73
N LYS A 19 42.49 -28.01 -4.01
CA LYS A 19 41.29 -27.29 -4.50
C LYS A 19 39.98 -28.09 -4.41
N SER A 20 39.97 -29.20 -3.66
CA SER A 20 38.79 -30.07 -3.51
C SER A 20 38.22 -30.10 -2.08
N GLY A 21 38.68 -29.21 -1.18
CA GLY A 21 38.16 -29.16 0.20
C GLY A 21 36.95 -28.25 0.36
N CYS A 22 36.93 -27.10 -0.32
CA CYS A 22 35.94 -26.04 -0.06
C CYS A 22 34.54 -26.38 -0.60
N ALA A 23 34.44 -27.12 -1.70
CA ALA A 23 33.15 -27.49 -2.31
C ALA A 23 32.32 -28.46 -1.45
N ALA A 24 32.97 -29.28 -0.61
CA ALA A 24 32.27 -30.21 0.28
C ALA A 24 31.64 -29.49 1.48
N ILE A 25 32.25 -28.41 1.96
CA ILE A 25 31.74 -27.65 3.12
C ILE A 25 30.42 -26.94 2.77
N CYS A 26 30.25 -26.50 1.53
CA CYS A 26 29.01 -25.86 1.06
C CYS A 26 27.80 -26.81 0.98
N LEU A 27 28.00 -28.14 0.97
CA LEU A 27 26.92 -29.13 0.87
C LEU A 27 26.43 -29.66 2.24
N LEU A 28 27.19 -29.46 3.32
CA LEU A 28 26.85 -29.92 4.67
C LEU A 28 26.22 -28.84 5.55
N VAL A 29 26.20 -27.59 5.11
CA VAL A 29 25.52 -26.50 5.82
C VAL A 29 24.11 -26.40 5.23
N PRO A 30 23.03 -26.58 6.03
CA PRO A 30 21.70 -26.23 5.56
C PRO A 30 21.77 -24.77 5.14
N ALA A 31 21.39 -24.46 3.90
CA ALA A 31 21.29 -23.08 3.44
C ALA A 31 20.31 -22.38 4.39
N ALA A 32 20.83 -21.68 5.39
CA ALA A 32 20.04 -20.84 6.25
C ALA A 32 19.51 -19.73 5.34
N THR A 33 18.26 -19.87 4.93
CA THR A 33 17.54 -18.82 4.22
C THR A 33 17.24 -17.75 5.25
N LEU A 34 18.16 -16.80 5.40
CA LEU A 34 17.88 -15.57 6.12
C LEU A 34 16.91 -14.80 5.23
N ALA A 35 15.66 -14.60 5.69
CA ALA A 35 14.75 -13.67 5.04
C ALA A 35 15.38 -12.27 5.16
N GLN A 36 15.67 -11.63 4.03
CA GLN A 36 16.37 -10.33 3.98
C GLN A 36 15.46 -9.13 4.27
N ASP A 37 14.25 -9.34 4.80
CA ASP A 37 13.22 -8.30 4.78
C ASP A 37 12.41 -8.26 6.07
N ALA A 38 13.09 -8.02 7.20
CA ALA A 38 12.41 -7.94 8.49
C ALA A 38 13.15 -7.11 9.54
N ASP A 39 13.66 -5.92 9.22
CA ASP A 39 14.19 -5.06 10.31
C ASP A 39 13.99 -3.55 10.17
N GLU A 40 13.31 -3.06 9.14
CA GLU A 40 12.96 -1.63 9.08
C GLU A 40 11.46 -1.45 8.80
N ALA A 41 10.72 -1.12 9.85
CA ALA A 41 9.34 -0.68 9.71
C ALA A 41 9.35 0.66 8.95
N ILE A 42 8.89 0.64 7.69
CA ILE A 42 8.73 1.87 6.90
C ILE A 42 7.62 2.69 7.54
N ALA A 43 7.98 3.76 8.24
CA ALA A 43 7.04 4.73 8.76
C ALA A 43 6.55 5.61 7.60
N LEU A 44 5.25 5.57 7.33
CA LEU A 44 4.60 6.50 6.39
C LEU A 44 4.28 7.79 7.14
N ASP A 45 4.42 8.92 6.43
CA ASP A 45 3.95 10.20 6.93
C ASP A 45 2.43 10.21 7.09
N PRO A 46 1.90 10.82 8.16
CA PRO A 46 0.46 10.91 8.37
C PRO A 46 -0.21 11.80 7.30
N ILE A 47 -1.33 11.33 6.77
CA ILE A 47 -2.18 12.12 5.85
C ILE A 47 -3.24 12.83 6.68
N THR A 48 -3.23 14.16 6.67
CA THR A 48 -4.29 14.98 7.25
C THR A 48 -5.39 15.17 6.21
N VAL A 49 -6.61 14.72 6.53
CA VAL A 49 -7.80 14.99 5.71
C VAL A 49 -8.46 16.26 6.23
N GLU A 50 -8.29 17.36 5.49
CA GLU A 50 -9.03 18.59 5.76
C GLU A 50 -10.44 18.47 5.16
N GLN A 51 -11.46 18.48 6.01
CA GLN A 51 -12.82 18.68 5.55
C GLN A 51 -13.02 20.17 5.27
N THR A 52 -13.04 20.54 3.99
CA THR A 52 -13.71 21.79 3.59
C THR A 52 -15.18 21.63 3.95
N GLU A 53 -15.82 22.68 4.47
CA GLU A 53 -17.22 22.63 4.96
C GLU A 53 -18.09 21.81 4.00
N ALA A 54 -18.50 20.63 4.47
CA ALA A 54 -19.37 19.74 3.72
C ALA A 54 -20.78 20.33 3.70
N ASP A 55 -21.60 19.84 2.77
CA ASP A 55 -23.02 20.19 2.73
C ASP A 55 -23.64 19.95 4.12
N ASN A 56 -24.27 20.99 4.67
CA ASN A 56 -24.76 21.01 6.06
C ASN A 56 -26.28 21.16 6.06
N ASP A 57 -26.95 20.04 5.81
CA ASP A 57 -28.39 19.96 5.68
C ASP A 57 -29.15 20.36 6.96
N ALA A 58 -28.50 20.29 8.13
CA ALA A 58 -29.08 20.69 9.41
C ALA A 58 -29.13 22.22 9.60
N ASN A 59 -28.22 22.97 8.96
CA ASN A 59 -28.09 24.41 9.17
C ASN A 59 -28.47 25.24 7.93
N SER A 60 -28.52 24.62 6.75
CA SER A 60 -28.89 25.24 5.47
C SER A 60 -30.16 24.61 4.90
N VAL A 61 -31.02 25.43 4.28
CA VAL A 61 -32.13 24.92 3.46
C VAL A 61 -31.70 24.60 2.03
N VAL A 62 -30.50 25.04 1.63
CA VAL A 62 -29.94 24.88 0.29
C VAL A 62 -28.88 23.78 0.34
N ALA A 63 -29.11 22.73 -0.44
CA ALA A 63 -28.11 21.71 -0.74
C ALA A 63 -27.27 22.14 -1.96
N THR A 64 -26.02 21.71 -1.98
CA THR A 64 -25.06 21.98 -3.07
C THR A 64 -24.71 20.71 -3.84
N THR A 65 -24.88 19.55 -3.21
CA THR A 65 -24.43 18.27 -3.76
C THR A 65 -25.56 17.25 -3.76
N VAL A 66 -25.57 16.35 -4.75
CA VAL A 66 -26.54 15.25 -4.87
C VAL A 66 -25.84 13.97 -5.32
N THR A 67 -26.28 12.82 -4.80
CA THR A 67 -25.75 11.50 -5.17
C THR A 67 -26.74 10.67 -6.03
N SER A 68 -28.04 10.98 -5.98
CA SER A 68 -29.08 10.19 -6.66
C SER A 68 -29.00 10.20 -8.18
N GLY A 69 -28.33 11.19 -8.80
CA GLY A 69 -28.21 11.31 -10.25
C GLY A 69 -27.14 10.41 -10.88
N SER A 70 -25.97 10.26 -10.25
CA SER A 70 -24.79 9.59 -10.81
C SER A 70 -24.23 8.46 -9.95
N GLY A 71 -24.77 8.26 -8.74
CA GLY A 71 -24.24 7.32 -7.75
C GLY A 71 -22.97 7.81 -7.05
N MET A 72 -22.46 9.00 -7.41
CA MET A 72 -21.35 9.68 -6.75
C MET A 72 -21.78 11.09 -6.34
N PRO A 73 -21.24 11.65 -5.24
CA PRO A 73 -21.48 13.04 -4.87
C PRO A 73 -21.11 13.97 -6.03
N THR A 74 -22.10 14.68 -6.56
CA THR A 74 -21.96 15.57 -7.70
C THR A 74 -22.60 16.91 -7.36
N ASP A 75 -21.97 18.02 -7.75
CA ASP A 75 -22.58 19.35 -7.63
C ASP A 75 -23.92 19.38 -8.38
N ILE A 76 -24.95 19.93 -7.74
CA ILE A 76 -26.28 20.07 -8.32
C ILE A 76 -26.24 20.85 -9.64
N LEU A 77 -25.36 21.85 -9.76
CA LEU A 77 -25.19 22.63 -11.00
C LEU A 77 -24.60 21.80 -12.14
N ASN A 78 -23.89 20.73 -11.82
CA ASN A 78 -23.25 19.83 -12.78
C ASN A 78 -24.03 18.51 -12.97
N THR A 79 -25.20 18.38 -12.34
CA THR A 79 -26.03 17.19 -12.45
C THR A 79 -26.88 17.25 -13.73
N ALA A 80 -26.81 16.20 -14.54
CA ALA A 80 -27.48 16.14 -15.85
C ALA A 80 -29.00 15.98 -15.79
N SER A 81 -29.56 15.70 -14.60
CA SER A 81 -31.00 15.53 -14.36
C SER A 81 -31.57 16.71 -13.58
N SER A 82 -32.83 17.05 -13.83
CA SER A 82 -33.57 17.94 -12.93
C SER A 82 -33.75 17.24 -11.58
N VAL A 83 -33.19 17.84 -10.52
CA VAL A 83 -33.24 17.34 -9.16
C VAL A 83 -33.74 18.44 -8.23
N SER A 84 -34.56 18.06 -7.26
CA SER A 84 -34.95 18.90 -6.13
C SER A 84 -34.51 18.18 -4.85
N VAL A 85 -33.85 18.90 -3.95
CA VAL A 85 -33.36 18.36 -2.69
C VAL A 85 -34.06 19.10 -1.57
N ILE A 86 -34.70 18.35 -0.68
CA ILE A 86 -35.21 18.90 0.58
C ILE A 86 -34.24 18.52 1.70
N THR A 87 -33.73 19.53 2.40
CA THR A 87 -32.76 19.39 3.49
C THR A 87 -33.43 19.08 4.83
N GLU A 88 -32.67 18.62 5.82
CA GLU A 88 -33.17 18.37 7.18
C GLU A 88 -33.80 19.62 7.79
N LYS A 89 -33.12 20.76 7.67
CA LYS A 89 -33.61 22.04 8.17
C LYS A 89 -34.99 22.38 7.60
N GLU A 90 -35.20 22.21 6.30
CA GLU A 90 -36.48 22.52 5.67
C GLU A 90 -37.60 21.60 6.19
N ILE A 91 -37.34 20.30 6.37
CA ILE A 91 -38.31 19.34 6.94
C ILE A 91 -38.74 19.78 8.35
N LEU A 92 -37.78 20.18 9.17
CA LEU A 92 -38.02 20.65 10.54
C LEU A 92 -38.79 21.97 10.57
N GLU A 93 -38.42 22.94 9.72
CA GLU A 93 -39.14 24.22 9.60
C GLU A 93 -40.59 24.01 9.16
N ARG A 94 -40.83 23.06 8.25
CA ARG A 94 -42.18 22.66 7.80
C ARG A 94 -42.94 21.80 8.81
N ASN A 95 -42.31 21.37 9.91
CA ASN A 95 -42.85 20.44 10.91
C ASN A 95 -43.40 19.14 10.29
N ALA A 96 -42.84 18.72 9.15
CA ALA A 96 -43.35 17.58 8.40
C ALA A 96 -43.01 16.26 9.12
N GLN A 97 -44.01 15.40 9.30
CA GLN A 97 -43.86 14.09 9.97
C GLN A 97 -43.89 12.92 8.99
N THR A 98 -44.20 13.18 7.72
CA THR A 98 -44.37 12.17 6.68
C THR A 98 -43.79 12.67 5.37
N VAL A 99 -43.36 11.75 4.50
CA VAL A 99 -42.75 12.08 3.20
C VAL A 99 -43.70 12.89 2.31
N GLU A 100 -44.99 12.56 2.34
CA GLU A 100 -46.04 13.25 1.55
C GLU A 100 -46.32 14.69 2.01
N GLN A 101 -45.85 15.08 3.20
CA GLN A 101 -45.94 16.47 3.65
C GLN A 101 -44.77 17.32 3.14
N VAL A 102 -43.70 16.67 2.67
CA VAL A 102 -42.47 17.29 2.21
C VAL A 102 -42.45 17.40 0.68
N LEU A 103 -42.91 16.35 -0.01
CA LEU A 103 -43.05 16.26 -1.47
C LEU A 103 -44.27 17.03 -2.00
#